data_AF-A0A962Y6X4-F1
#
_entry.id   AF-A0A962Y6X4-F1
#
_cell.length_a   1.000
_cell.length_b   1.000
_cell.length_c   1.000
_cell.angle_alpha   90.00
_cell.angle_beta   90.00
_cell.angle_gamma   90.00
#
_symmetry.space_group_name_H-M   'P 1'
#
loop_
_entity.id
_entity.type
_entity.pdbx_description
1 polymer ?
#
loop_
_entity_poly.entity_id
_entity_poly.type
_entity_poly.pdbx_seq_one_letter_code
_entity_poly.pdbx_strand_id
1 'polypeptide(L)'
;MAVEEIAGKLNKQFKRVFYREEDYTELDLSILRGVKARYRTPFFTALKEYSKQPTGVFHALPISRAKSIIKSNWIQDMLQFYGPNIFMAETSATSGGLDSLLEPTGPIKEAQELAARAFGAKQTYFVT
;
A
#
# COMPACT_ATOMS: atom_id res chain seq x y z
N MET A 1 17.04 17.34 35.41
CA MET A 1 15.94 17.90 34.60
C MET A 1 14.97 16.77 34.33
N ALA A 2 13.79 16.83 34.96
CA ALA A 2 12.80 15.76 34.92
C ALA A 2 12.29 15.58 33.49
N VAL A 3 12.17 14.34 33.03
CA VAL A 3 11.65 13.99 31.69
C VAL A 3 10.27 14.61 31.45
N GLU A 4 9.52 14.90 32.50
CA GLU A 4 8.27 15.68 32.49
C GLU A 4 8.44 17.08 31.88
N GLU A 5 9.60 17.72 32.09
CA GLU A 5 9.92 19.03 31.52
C GLU A 5 10.23 18.93 30.00
N ILE A 6 10.78 17.79 29.57
CA ILE A 6 11.03 17.47 28.15
C ILE A 6 9.72 17.07 27.46
N ALA A 7 8.87 16.31 28.15
CA ALA A 7 7.52 15.96 27.69
C ALA A 7 6.64 17.20 27.56
N GLY A 8 6.75 18.16 28.50
CA GLY A 8 6.10 19.46 28.41
C GLY A 8 6.59 20.34 27.24
N LYS A 9 7.79 20.04 26.70
CA LYS A 9 8.39 20.69 25.52
C LYS A 9 8.31 19.80 24.27
N LEU A 10 7.38 18.85 24.21
CA LEU A 10 7.11 18.05 23.01
C LEU A 10 6.70 18.97 21.84
N ASN A 11 7.70 19.38 21.06
CA ASN A 11 7.55 20.18 19.87
C ASN A 11 7.05 19.31 18.70
N LYS A 12 6.63 19.93 17.58
CA LYS A 12 6.33 19.23 16.31
C LYS A 12 7.41 18.25 15.82
N GLN A 13 8.64 18.35 16.33
CA GLN A 13 9.79 17.53 15.96
C GLN A 13 9.84 16.17 16.65
N PHE A 14 9.33 16.03 17.88
CA PHE A 14 9.38 14.79 18.64
C PHE A 14 7.97 14.27 18.91
N LYS A 15 7.71 13.00 18.57
CA LYS A 15 6.38 12.39 18.74
C LYS A 15 6.19 11.67 20.09
N ARG A 16 7.26 11.12 20.67
CA ARG A 16 7.26 10.33 21.90
C ARG A 16 8.61 10.42 22.61
N VAL A 17 8.59 10.31 23.94
CA VAL A 17 9.77 10.27 24.83
C VAL A 17 9.65 8.99 25.68
N PHE A 18 10.76 8.32 25.94
CA PHE A 18 10.80 7.04 26.67
C PHE A 18 11.76 7.12 27.84
N TYR A 19 11.46 6.38 28.91
CA TYR A 19 12.35 6.22 30.06
C TYR A 19 13.24 4.99 29.88
N ARG A 20 14.52 5.15 30.22
CA ARG A 20 15.59 4.23 29.80
C ARG A 20 15.58 2.87 30.51
N GLU A 21 14.83 2.71 31.60
CA GLU A 21 14.85 1.48 32.40
C GLU A 21 13.56 0.65 32.31
N GLU A 22 12.45 1.22 31.83
CA GLU A 22 11.13 0.55 31.85
C GLU A 22 10.53 0.29 30.45
N ASP A 23 10.96 1.02 29.41
CA ASP A 23 10.15 1.15 28.18
C ASP A 23 10.75 0.49 26.91
N TYR A 24 11.68 -0.48 27.03
CA TYR A 24 12.36 -1.05 25.84
C TYR A 24 11.39 -1.63 24.79
N THR A 25 10.35 -2.34 25.21
CA THR A 25 9.32 -2.88 24.31
C THR A 25 8.51 -1.77 23.66
N GLU A 26 8.14 -0.72 24.40
CA GLU A 26 7.35 0.38 23.84
C GLU A 26 8.17 1.22 22.85
N LEU A 27 9.46 1.39 23.14
CA LEU A 27 10.42 2.02 22.23
C LEU A 27 10.49 1.25 20.91
N ASP A 28 10.71 -0.07 20.96
CA ASP A 28 10.78 -0.92 19.77
C ASP A 28 9.49 -0.86 18.92
N LEU A 29 8.34 -1.06 19.56
CA LEU A 29 7.03 -0.99 18.88
C LEU A 29 6.78 0.40 18.28
N SER A 30 7.23 1.46 18.95
CA SER A 30 7.11 2.84 18.45
C SER A 30 8.02 3.10 17.24
N ILE A 31 9.24 2.55 17.25
CA ILE A 31 10.14 2.59 16.09
C ILE A 31 9.50 1.85 14.92
N LEU A 32 9.05 0.61 15.11
CA LEU A 32 8.40 -0.21 14.08
C LEU A 32 7.16 0.48 13.50
N ARG A 33 6.32 1.07 14.35
CA ARG A 33 5.15 1.86 13.92
C ARG A 33 5.58 3.09 13.10
N GLY A 34 6.62 3.79 13.54
CA GLY A 34 7.16 4.95 12.85
C GLY A 34 7.74 4.61 11.48
N VAL A 35 8.42 3.47 11.36
CA VAL A 35 8.94 2.94 10.08
C VAL A 35 7.74 2.58 9.18
N LYS A 36 6.80 1.76 9.65
CA LYS A 36 5.61 1.36 8.88
C LYS A 36 4.83 2.56 8.35
N ALA A 37 4.68 3.62 9.14
CA ALA A 37 3.98 4.84 8.73
C ALA A 37 4.66 5.57 7.56
N ARG A 38 6.00 5.55 7.48
CA ARG A 38 6.77 6.17 6.39
C ARG A 38 6.75 5.35 5.10
N TYR A 39 6.67 4.02 5.24
CA TYR A 39 6.56 3.09 4.11
C TYR A 39 5.12 2.84 3.66
N ARG A 40 4.16 3.62 4.19
CA ARG A 40 2.75 3.46 3.85
C ARG A 40 2.52 3.77 2.37
N THR A 41 2.00 2.78 1.64
CA THR A 41 1.69 2.87 0.21
C THR A 41 0.24 2.43 -0.02
N PRO A 42 -0.75 3.34 0.14
CA PRO A 42 -2.17 2.96 0.15
C PRO A 42 -2.59 2.13 -1.07
N PHE A 43 -2.30 2.62 -2.27
CA PHE A 43 -2.65 1.95 -3.52
C PHE A 43 -1.92 0.60 -3.71
N PHE A 44 -0.60 0.56 -3.55
CA PHE A 44 0.16 -0.67 -3.74
C PHE A 44 -0.14 -1.73 -2.66
N THR A 45 -0.38 -1.32 -1.42
CA THR A 45 -0.81 -2.21 -0.33
C THR A 45 -2.18 -2.81 -0.67
N ALA A 46 -3.13 -1.99 -1.11
CA ALA A 46 -4.44 -2.46 -1.53
C ALA A 46 -4.35 -3.45 -2.70
N LEU A 47 -3.49 -3.18 -3.69
CA LEU A 47 -3.24 -4.07 -4.83
C LEU A 47 -2.69 -5.43 -4.39
N LYS A 48 -1.72 -5.42 -3.46
CA LYS A 48 -1.12 -6.64 -2.92
C LYS A 48 -2.10 -7.47 -2.08
N GLU A 49 -2.98 -6.82 -1.33
CA GLU A 49 -4.02 -7.54 -0.59
C GLU A 49 -5.11 -8.09 -1.52
N TYR A 50 -5.52 -7.30 -2.53
CA TYR A 50 -6.42 -7.77 -3.58
C TYR A 50 -5.87 -9.00 -4.31
N SER A 51 -4.57 -9.01 -4.63
CA SER A 51 -3.92 -10.12 -5.31
C SER A 51 -3.88 -11.41 -4.49
N LYS A 52 -4.20 -11.38 -3.19
CA LYS A 52 -4.32 -12.58 -2.33
C LYS A 52 -5.75 -13.04 -2.12
N GLN A 53 -6.75 -12.17 -2.31
CA GLN A 53 -8.15 -12.50 -2.07
C GLN A 53 -8.66 -13.52 -3.10
N PRO A 54 -9.52 -14.48 -2.72
CA PRO A 54 -10.21 -15.32 -3.69
C PRO A 54 -11.27 -14.50 -4.43
N THR A 55 -11.11 -14.34 -5.75
CA THR A 55 -12.07 -13.61 -6.59
C THR A 55 -12.80 -14.57 -7.52
N GLY A 56 -14.13 -14.47 -7.56
CA GLY A 56 -14.99 -15.28 -8.45
C GLY A 56 -14.92 -14.77 -9.88
N VAL A 57 -14.77 -15.66 -10.86
CA VAL A 57 -14.36 -15.36 -12.27
C VAL A 57 -15.44 -14.65 -13.12
N PHE A 58 -16.42 -14.00 -12.51
CA PHE A 58 -17.50 -13.29 -13.23
C PHE A 58 -17.10 -11.87 -13.67
N HIS A 59 -15.85 -11.70 -14.12
CA HIS A 59 -15.33 -10.42 -14.60
C HIS A 59 -14.65 -10.59 -15.96
N ALA A 60 -14.69 -9.55 -16.79
CA ALA A 60 -14.28 -9.56 -18.20
C ALA A 60 -12.76 -9.59 -18.44
N LEU A 61 -11.97 -9.98 -17.44
CA LEU A 61 -10.50 -9.98 -17.52
C LEU A 61 -10.00 -11.30 -18.14
N PRO A 62 -9.28 -11.24 -19.28
CA PRO A 62 -8.99 -12.42 -20.10
C PRO A 62 -7.92 -13.35 -19.51
N ILE A 63 -6.99 -12.83 -18.70
CA ILE A 63 -5.91 -13.64 -18.10
C ILE A 63 -6.41 -14.40 -16.87
N SER A 64 -7.49 -13.92 -16.24
CA SER A 64 -8.18 -14.57 -15.11
C SER A 64 -7.19 -14.98 -14.01
N ARG A 65 -6.29 -14.05 -13.65
CA ARG A 65 -5.24 -14.28 -12.63
C ARG A 65 -4.35 -15.48 -12.97
N ALA A 66 -3.74 -15.42 -14.15
CA ALA A 66 -2.87 -16.42 -14.76
C ALA A 66 -3.53 -17.75 -15.19
N LYS A 67 -4.81 -18.00 -14.90
CA LYS A 67 -5.46 -19.27 -15.23
C LYS A 67 -5.43 -19.58 -16.74
N SER A 68 -5.62 -18.57 -17.58
CA SER A 68 -5.59 -18.72 -19.04
C SER A 68 -4.18 -19.03 -19.55
N ILE A 69 -3.15 -18.47 -18.90
CA ILE A 69 -1.74 -18.69 -19.25
C ILE A 69 -1.32 -20.12 -18.86
N ILE A 70 -1.64 -20.54 -17.64
CA ILE A 70 -1.28 -21.86 -17.11
C ILE A 70 -1.89 -22.98 -17.95
N LYS A 71 -3.11 -22.79 -18.47
CA LYS A 71 -3.80 -23.77 -19.31
C LYS A 71 -3.40 -23.69 -20.80
N SER A 72 -2.62 -22.69 -21.20
CA SER A 72 -2.21 -22.52 -22.58
C SER A 72 -1.06 -23.45 -22.94
N ASN A 73 -1.04 -23.92 -24.19
CA ASN A 73 0.08 -24.67 -24.76
C ASN A 73 1.17 -23.77 -25.35
N TRP A 74 0.91 -22.45 -25.45
CA TRP A 74 1.74 -21.55 -26.27
C TRP A 74 2.47 -20.47 -25.49
N ILE A 75 1.94 -20.05 -24.33
CA ILE A 75 2.39 -18.83 -23.63
C ILE A 75 2.82 -19.07 -22.18
N GLN A 76 3.16 -20.32 -21.82
CA GLN A 76 3.61 -20.62 -20.45
C GLN A 76 4.93 -19.94 -20.09
N ASP A 77 5.76 -19.66 -21.10
CA ASP A 77 6.99 -18.88 -21.02
C ASP A 77 6.75 -17.46 -20.46
N MET A 78 5.59 -16.85 -20.71
CA MET A 78 5.22 -15.56 -20.12
C MET A 78 5.17 -15.60 -18.58
N LEU A 79 4.65 -16.70 -18.01
CA LEU A 79 4.61 -16.89 -16.56
C LEU A 79 6.02 -17.04 -16.00
N GLN A 80 6.88 -17.77 -16.71
CA GLN A 80 8.27 -17.98 -16.31
C GLN A 80 9.07 -16.68 -16.36
N PHE A 81 8.85 -15.84 -17.38
CA PHE A 81 9.59 -14.59 -17.57
C PHE A 81 9.15 -13.49 -16.61
N TYR A 82 7.85 -13.21 -16.51
CA TYR A 82 7.32 -12.10 -15.69
C TYR A 82 7.05 -12.48 -14.23
N GLY A 83 6.89 -13.77 -13.96
CA GLY A 83 6.43 -14.29 -12.68
C GLY A 83 4.92 -14.15 -12.47
N PRO A 84 4.36 -14.88 -11.49
CA PRO A 84 2.92 -14.96 -11.29
C PRO A 84 2.29 -13.67 -10.73
N ASN A 85 3.07 -12.83 -10.03
CA ASN A 85 2.55 -11.69 -9.29
C ASN A 85 1.90 -10.62 -10.19
N ILE A 86 2.47 -10.38 -11.38
CA ILE A 86 1.91 -9.42 -12.35
C ILE A 86 0.49 -9.83 -12.76
N PHE A 87 0.29 -11.11 -13.04
CA PHE A 87 -1.00 -11.63 -13.46
C PHE A 87 -1.98 -11.77 -12.28
N MET A 88 -1.50 -12.08 -11.08
CA MET A 88 -2.35 -12.15 -9.87
C MET A 88 -2.86 -10.78 -9.42
N ALA A 89 -2.12 -9.72 -9.76
CA ALA A 89 -2.49 -8.33 -9.53
C ALA A 89 -3.40 -7.74 -10.62
N GLU A 90 -3.76 -8.52 -11.65
CA GLU A 90 -4.74 -8.12 -12.66
C GLU A 90 -6.07 -7.75 -11.97
N THR A 91 -6.54 -6.54 -12.24
CA THR A 91 -7.69 -5.95 -11.59
C THR A 91 -8.38 -4.97 -12.53
N SER A 92 -9.66 -4.69 -12.28
CA SER A 92 -10.42 -3.72 -13.04
C SER A 92 -11.31 -2.91 -12.10
N ALA A 93 -11.70 -1.71 -12.53
CA ALA A 93 -12.66 -0.89 -11.79
C ALA A 93 -14.02 -1.59 -11.59
N THR A 94 -14.40 -2.51 -12.47
CA THR A 94 -15.68 -3.25 -12.39
C THR A 94 -15.61 -4.50 -11.53
N SER A 95 -14.42 -5.01 -11.23
CA SER A 95 -14.22 -6.20 -10.39
C SER A 95 -14.48 -5.94 -8.90
N GLY A 96 -14.71 -4.68 -8.51
CA GLY A 96 -14.98 -4.25 -7.15
C GLY A 96 -13.74 -4.32 -6.24
N GLY A 97 -13.68 -3.40 -5.27
CA GLY A 97 -12.80 -3.53 -4.11
C GLY A 97 -11.43 -2.83 -4.17
N LEU A 98 -10.99 -2.25 -5.29
CA LEU A 98 -9.68 -1.58 -5.35
C LEU A 98 -9.74 -0.04 -5.44
N ASP A 99 -10.65 0.54 -6.23
CA ASP A 99 -10.90 1.98 -6.53
C ASP A 99 -10.93 2.22 -8.06
N SER A 100 -11.42 3.38 -8.51
CA SER A 100 -11.45 3.80 -9.92
C SER A 100 -10.40 4.87 -10.19
N LEU A 101 -9.60 4.72 -11.25
CA LEU A 101 -8.62 5.75 -11.61
C LEU A 101 -9.30 7.04 -12.12
N LEU A 102 -10.46 6.91 -12.78
CA LEU A 102 -11.22 8.04 -13.34
C LEU A 102 -11.99 8.82 -12.27
N GLU A 103 -12.43 8.13 -11.22
CA GLU A 103 -13.14 8.71 -10.09
C GLU A 103 -12.60 8.12 -8.77
N PRO A 104 -11.41 8.55 -8.34
CA PRO A 104 -10.74 7.96 -7.20
C PRO A 104 -11.42 8.42 -5.90
N THR A 105 -11.88 7.44 -5.12
CA THR A 105 -12.55 7.65 -3.81
C THR A 105 -11.90 6.89 -2.66
N GLY A 106 -10.99 5.96 -2.95
CA GLY A 106 -10.37 5.05 -2.00
C GLY A 106 -8.84 5.10 -2.02
N PRO A 107 -8.14 3.95 -2.06
CA PRO A 107 -6.68 3.88 -2.02
C PRO A 107 -5.94 4.73 -3.06
N ILE A 108 -6.52 4.95 -4.25
CA ILE A 108 -5.90 5.80 -5.29
C ILE A 108 -5.98 7.26 -4.85
N LYS A 109 -7.13 7.69 -4.32
CA LYS A 109 -7.32 9.06 -3.82
C LYS A 109 -6.33 9.38 -2.69
N GLU A 110 -6.20 8.48 -1.74
CA GLU A 110 -5.26 8.65 -0.63
C GLU A 110 -3.79 8.68 -1.12
N ALA A 111 -3.46 7.83 -2.09
CA ALA A 111 -2.12 7.85 -2.69
C ALA A 111 -1.82 9.17 -3.43
N GLN A 112 -2.82 9.75 -4.11
CA GLN A 112 -2.70 11.08 -4.71
C GLN A 112 -2.50 12.16 -3.64
N GLU A 113 -3.24 12.14 -2.53
CA GLU A 113 -3.05 13.13 -1.45
C GLU A 113 -1.66 13.06 -0.81
N LEU A 114 -1.14 11.84 -0.62
CA LEU A 114 0.24 11.62 -0.16
C LEU A 114 1.27 12.11 -1.17
N ALA A 115 1.04 11.89 -2.46
CA ALA A 115 1.90 12.41 -3.52
C ALA A 115 1.90 13.95 -3.55
N ALA A 116 0.73 14.58 -3.49
CA ALA A 116 0.60 16.04 -3.41
C ALA A 116 1.41 16.61 -2.24
N ARG A 117 1.33 15.98 -1.07
CA ARG A 117 2.13 16.35 0.10
C ARG A 117 3.63 16.18 -0.12
N ALA A 118 4.05 15.07 -0.72
CA ALA A 118 5.47 14.75 -0.94
C ALA A 118 6.12 15.71 -1.96
N PHE A 119 5.39 16.07 -3.01
CA PHE A 119 5.86 16.96 -4.08
C PHE A 119 5.54 18.44 -3.83
N GLY A 120 4.88 18.79 -2.73
CA GLY A 120 4.50 20.18 -2.42
C GLY A 120 3.46 20.76 -3.39
N ALA A 121 2.66 19.91 -4.04
CA ALA A 121 1.64 20.31 -4.99
C ALA A 121 0.29 20.55 -4.31
N LYS A 122 -0.55 21.41 -4.91
CA LYS A 122 -1.94 21.59 -4.45
C LYS A 122 -2.77 20.32 -4.64
N GLN A 123 -2.60 19.67 -5.80
CA GLN A 123 -3.28 18.44 -6.20
C GLN A 123 -2.35 17.63 -7.11
N THR A 124 -2.53 16.32 -7.14
CA THR A 124 -1.84 15.41 -8.05
C THR A 124 -2.81 14.40 -8.62
N TYR A 125 -2.57 13.99 -9.86
CA TYR A 125 -3.35 13.00 -10.58
C TYR A 125 -2.40 11.93 -11.11
N PHE A 126 -2.81 10.67 -11.07
CA PHE A 126 -2.04 9.57 -11.64
C PHE A 126 -2.50 9.35 -13.08
N VAL A 127 -1.53 9.16 -13.98
CA VAL A 127 -1.74 8.94 -15.41
C VAL A 127 -1.00 7.66 -15.79
N THR A 128 -1.57 6.88 -16.70
CA THR A 128 -1.03 5.61 -17.21
C THR A 128 -0.88 5.67 -18.72
#